data_AF-A0A5H8XFN1-F1
#
_entry.id   AF-A0A5H8XFN1-F1
#
_cell.length_a   1.000
_cell.length_b   1.000
_cell.length_c   1.000
_cell.angle_alpha   90.00
_cell.angle_beta   90.00
_cell.angle_gamma   90.00
#
_symmetry.space_group_name_H-M   'P 1'
#
loop_
_entity.id
_entity.type
_entity.pdbx_description
1 polymer ?
#
loop_
_entity_poly.entity_id
_entity_poly.type
_entity_poly.pdbx_seq_one_letter_code
_entity_poly.pdbx_strand_id
1 'polypeptide(L)'
;MYLLTLRGGTTATRIKVMIDKYRLEDMRRESGEKGYLARWVIQLQADLDREIRKSASERAMLSRLAVIMHGSETDLNLLTVTAQSLMDRCKASNSPVTPDSWIPARERVPEESGRYWCYVEEQNSLGKSHYQWNCSWNGEAWSDKALSGRVTHWMPLPAAPQHEVKP
;
A
#
# COMPACT_ATOMS: atom_id res chain seq x y z
N MET A 1 8.98 21.48 22.45
CA MET A 1 10.07 22.35 21.95
C MET A 1 10.06 22.26 20.43
N TYR A 2 9.68 23.34 19.73
CA TYR A 2 9.57 23.33 18.27
C TYR A 2 10.78 24.03 17.64
N LEU A 3 11.26 23.49 16.52
CA LEU A 3 12.46 23.94 15.82
C LEU A 3 12.09 24.22 14.36
N LEU A 4 11.63 25.45 14.09
CA LEU A 4 11.29 25.88 12.73
C LEU A 4 12.55 26.35 12.03
N THR A 5 12.89 25.70 10.93
CA THR A 5 13.99 26.11 10.06
C THR A 5 13.38 26.65 8.76
N LEU A 6 13.24 27.96 8.66
CA LEU A 6 12.83 28.60 7.41
C LEU A 6 14.07 28.80 6.52
N ARG A 7 14.04 28.25 5.31
CA ARG A 7 15.03 28.55 4.26
C ARG A 7 14.43 29.58 3.31
N GLY A 8 14.93 30.81 3.39
CA GLY A 8 14.75 31.83 2.37
C GLY A 8 16.11 32.29 1.84
N GLY A 9 16.28 32.26 0.51
CA GLY A 9 17.29 32.97 -0.30
C GLY A 9 18.75 33.02 0.18
N THR A 10 19.63 32.33 -0.55
CA THR A 10 21.12 32.43 -0.69
C THR A 10 22.05 32.67 0.52
N THR A 11 21.53 32.98 1.69
CA THR A 11 22.27 33.09 2.96
C THR A 11 21.31 32.62 4.05
N ALA A 12 21.40 31.33 4.38
CA ALA A 12 20.57 30.70 5.39
C ALA A 12 21.03 31.11 6.80
N THR A 13 20.67 32.31 7.24
CA THR A 13 20.84 32.72 8.64
C THR A 13 19.85 31.92 9.49
N ARG A 14 20.38 31.00 10.30
CA ARG A 14 19.60 30.20 11.27
C ARG A 14 19.04 31.12 12.36
N ILE A 15 17.82 31.62 12.18
CA ILE A 15 17.07 32.27 13.26
C ILE A 15 16.39 31.16 14.08
N LYS A 16 16.97 30.84 15.23
CA LYS A 16 16.41 29.82 16.15
C LYS A 16 15.36 30.48 17.05
N VAL A 17 14.12 30.54 16.58
CA VAL A 17 12.99 31.04 17.40
C VAL A 17 12.50 29.89 18.28
N MET A 18 12.90 29.88 19.55
CA MET A 18 12.42 28.91 20.55
C MET A 18 11.12 29.42 21.16
N ILE A 19 9.98 28.92 20.69
CA ILE A 19 8.69 29.15 21.35
C ILE A 19 8.19 27.82 21.93
N ASP A 20 7.77 27.88 23.20
CA ASP A 20 7.20 26.74 23.92
C ASP A 20 5.90 26.28 23.25
N LYS A 21 5.71 24.96 23.17
CA LYS A 21 4.51 24.33 22.62
C LYS A 21 3.24 24.78 23.34
N TYR A 22 3.30 24.87 24.67
CA TYR A 22 2.14 25.27 25.47
C TYR A 22 1.78 26.74 25.23
N ARG A 23 2.79 27.60 25.07
CA ARG A 23 2.59 29.02 24.76
C ARG A 23 1.99 29.25 23.37
N LEU A 24 2.35 28.43 22.37
CA LEU A 24 1.75 28.50 21.03
C LEU A 24 0.26 28.10 21.02
N GLU A 25 -0.11 27.09 21.80
CA GLU A 25 -1.50 26.64 21.93
C GLU A 25 -2.39 27.69 22.61
N ASP A 26 -1.85 28.40 23.61
CA ASP A 26 -2.53 29.52 24.26
C ASP A 26 -2.67 30.70 23.31
N MET A 27 -1.56 31.11 22.65
CA MET A 27 -1.56 32.21 21.69
C MET A 27 -2.50 31.96 20.51
N ARG A 28 -2.68 30.70 20.08
CA ARG A 28 -3.62 30.34 18.99
C ARG A 28 -5.05 30.84 19.27
N ARG A 29 -5.44 30.91 20.54
CA ARG A 29 -6.78 31.31 20.98
C ARG A 29 -6.97 32.83 21.02
N GLU A 30 -5.89 33.60 20.90
CA GLU A 30 -5.96 35.06 20.86
C GLU A 30 -6.54 35.55 19.51
N SER A 31 -7.35 36.60 19.57
CA SER A 31 -7.74 37.38 18.40
C SER A 31 -6.65 38.41 18.08
N GLY A 32 -6.34 38.58 16.79
CA GLY A 32 -5.27 39.47 16.32
C GLY A 32 -4.06 38.76 15.72
N GLU A 33 -3.02 39.55 15.43
CA GLU A 33 -1.84 39.11 14.68
C GLU A 33 -1.08 37.97 15.35
N LYS A 34 -0.96 38.01 16.69
CA LYS A 34 -0.30 36.96 17.47
C LYS A 34 -0.98 35.59 17.33
N GLY A 35 -2.32 35.56 17.38
CA GLY A 35 -3.07 34.33 17.18
C GLY A 35 -3.04 33.82 15.75
N TYR A 36 -3.00 34.72 14.77
CA TYR A 36 -2.81 34.35 13.35
C TYR A 36 -1.45 33.69 13.12
N LEU A 37 -0.37 34.31 13.64
CA LEU A 37 0.98 33.77 13.55
C LEU A 37 1.10 32.41 14.25
N ALA A 38 0.48 32.25 15.42
CA ALA A 38 0.46 30.97 16.15
C ALA A 38 -0.25 29.86 15.34
N ARG A 39 -1.41 30.15 14.73
CA ARG A 39 -2.11 29.19 13.84
C ARG A 39 -1.26 28.79 12.65
N TRP A 40 -0.64 29.78 11.99
CA TRP A 40 0.19 29.54 10.81
C TRP A 40 1.42 28.69 11.14
N VAL A 41 2.09 28.99 12.26
CA VAL A 41 3.23 28.19 12.75
C VAL A 41 2.83 26.74 13.03
N ILE A 42 1.69 26.51 13.69
CA ILE A 42 1.20 25.16 13.98
C ILE A 42 0.90 24.39 12.68
N GLN A 43 0.27 25.06 11.70
CA GLN A 43 -0.03 24.47 10.40
C GLN A 43 1.25 24.08 9.65
N LEU A 44 2.23 24.98 9.58
CA LEU A 44 3.51 24.69 8.94
C LEU A 44 4.26 23.53 9.59
N GLN A 45 4.21 23.43 10.92
CA GLN A 45 4.82 22.30 11.62
C GLN A 45 4.12 20.99 11.24
N ALA A 46 2.77 20.98 11.17
CA ALA A 46 2.01 19.81 10.77
C ALA A 46 2.33 19.38 9.32
N ASP A 47 2.51 20.35 8.42
CA ASP A 47 2.86 20.10 7.03
C ASP A 47 4.31 19.60 6.89
N LEU A 48 5.25 20.19 7.63
CA LEU A 48 6.63 19.70 7.69
C LEU A 48 6.70 18.28 8.27
N ASP A 49 5.97 18.00 9.34
CA ASP A 49 5.92 16.67 9.95
C ASP A 49 5.30 15.64 9.00
N ARG A 50 4.32 16.04 8.19
CA ARG A 50 3.73 15.21 7.13
C ARG A 50 4.77 14.87 6.07
N GLU A 51 5.54 15.85 5.63
CA GLU A 51 6.58 15.65 4.61
C GLU A 51 7.76 14.82 5.15
N ILE A 52 8.13 15.00 6.41
CA ILE A 52 9.12 14.16 7.09
C ILE A 52 8.62 12.71 7.18
N ARG A 53 7.36 12.48 7.55
CA ARG A 53 6.77 11.13 7.58
C ARG A 53 6.72 10.49 6.20
N LYS A 54 6.32 11.24 5.18
CA LYS A 54 6.26 10.78 3.79
C LYS A 54 7.66 10.38 3.30
N SER A 55 8.65 11.25 3.46
CA SER A 55 10.04 10.96 3.07
C SER A 55 10.67 9.83 3.89
N ALA A 56 10.27 9.66 5.16
CA ALA A 56 10.71 8.53 5.98
C ALA A 56 10.08 7.21 5.52
N SER A 57 8.83 7.22 5.07
CA SER A 57 8.15 6.06 4.48
C SER A 57 8.78 5.66 3.15
N GLU A 58 9.07 6.63 2.28
CA GLU A 58 9.80 6.41 1.02
C GLU A 58 11.19 5.83 1.30
N ARG A 59 11.95 6.41 2.25
CA ARG A 59 13.25 5.87 2.67
C ARG A 59 13.14 4.46 3.25
N ALA A 60 12.13 4.16 4.06
CA ALA A 60 11.92 2.81 4.60
C ALA A 60 11.58 1.79 3.50
N MET A 61 10.83 2.20 2.48
CA MET A 61 10.57 1.36 1.29
C MET A 61 11.86 1.11 0.50
N LEU A 62 12.68 2.15 0.29
CA LEU A 62 13.99 2.03 -0.35
C LEU A 62 14.95 1.13 0.43
N SER A 63 15.00 1.26 1.76
CA SER A 63 15.79 0.38 2.62
C SER A 63 15.33 -1.07 2.53
N ARG A 64 14.01 -1.33 2.49
CA ARG A 64 13.48 -2.68 2.29
C ARG A 64 13.86 -3.25 0.93
N LEU A 65 13.81 -2.44 -0.13
CA LEU A 65 14.26 -2.85 -1.47
C LEU A 65 15.77 -3.14 -1.50
N ALA A 66 16.60 -2.31 -0.84
CA ALA A 66 18.04 -2.53 -0.74
C ALA A 66 18.39 -3.83 0.01
N VAL A 67 17.64 -4.16 1.07
CA VAL A 67 17.78 -5.45 1.79
C VAL A 67 17.37 -6.63 0.88
N ILE A 68 16.31 -6.49 0.10
CA ILE A 68 15.84 -7.52 -0.85
C ILE A 68 16.85 -7.75 -1.98
N MET A 69 17.55 -6.71 -2.44
CA MET A 69 18.53 -6.78 -3.54
C MET A 69 19.93 -7.29 -3.11
N HIS A 70 20.06 -7.88 -1.92
CA HIS A 70 21.30 -8.43 -1.35
C HIS A 70 22.44 -7.41 -1.18
N GLY A 71 22.51 -6.77 0.00
CA GLY A 71 23.75 -6.52 0.76
C GLY A 71 24.90 -5.72 0.15
N SER A 72 24.78 -5.14 -1.04
CA SER A 72 25.82 -4.28 -1.62
C SER A 72 25.49 -2.82 -1.37
N GLU A 73 26.44 -2.10 -0.76
CA GLU A 73 26.42 -0.64 -0.59
C GLU A 73 26.43 0.02 -1.98
N THR A 74 25.24 0.11 -2.57
CA THR A 74 25.03 0.65 -3.91
C THR A 74 24.72 2.14 -3.80
N ASP A 75 25.36 2.89 -4.69
CA ASP A 75 25.26 4.34 -4.81
C ASP A 75 23.78 4.79 -4.75
N LEU A 76 23.45 5.72 -3.85
CA LEU A 76 22.07 6.11 -3.51
C LEU A 76 21.28 6.59 -4.75
N ASN A 77 22.01 7.10 -5.74
CA ASN A 77 21.47 7.50 -7.03
C ASN A 77 21.01 6.30 -7.87
N LEU A 78 21.77 5.19 -7.86
CA LEU A 78 21.42 3.96 -8.57
C LEU A 78 20.19 3.30 -7.93
N LEU A 79 20.09 3.35 -6.60
CA LEU A 79 18.91 2.90 -5.84
C LEU A 79 17.67 3.73 -6.19
N THR A 80 17.81 5.05 -6.32
CA THR A 80 16.69 5.94 -6.66
C THR A 80 16.18 5.70 -8.08
N VAL A 81 17.08 5.53 -9.06
CA VAL A 81 16.71 5.21 -10.45
C VAL A 81 16.08 3.81 -10.53
N THR A 82 16.65 2.83 -9.82
CA THR A 82 16.11 1.46 -9.78
C THR A 82 14.74 1.43 -9.12
N ALA A 83 14.55 2.14 -8.01
CA ALA A 83 13.28 2.25 -7.32
C ALA A 83 12.24 3.03 -8.11
N GLN A 84 12.64 4.08 -8.84
CA GLN A 84 11.74 4.80 -9.74
C GLN A 84 11.32 3.91 -10.91
N SER A 85 12.24 3.18 -11.53
CA SER A 85 11.90 2.18 -12.55
C SER A 85 11.05 1.04 -11.99
N LEU A 86 11.27 0.58 -10.76
CA LEU A 86 10.42 -0.42 -10.11
C LEU A 86 9.02 0.15 -9.83
N MET A 87 8.93 1.38 -9.32
CA MET A 87 7.65 2.06 -9.11
C MET A 87 6.92 2.32 -10.43
N ASP A 88 7.63 2.70 -11.49
CA ASP A 88 7.07 2.88 -12.82
C ASP A 88 6.64 1.55 -13.43
N ARG A 89 7.37 0.45 -13.17
CA ARG A 89 6.95 -0.91 -13.53
C ARG A 89 5.79 -1.43 -12.69
N CYS A 90 5.68 -1.04 -11.41
CA CYS A 90 4.52 -1.31 -10.58
C CYS A 90 3.30 -0.51 -11.05
N LYS A 91 3.49 0.74 -11.49
CA LYS A 91 2.46 1.57 -12.11
C LYS A 91 2.09 1.10 -13.53
N ALA A 92 3.05 0.53 -14.26
CA ALA A 92 2.89 -0.05 -15.58
C ALA A 92 2.64 -1.56 -15.54
N SER A 93 2.26 -2.11 -14.37
CA SER A 93 2.03 -3.54 -14.18
C SER A 93 0.77 -3.99 -14.91
N ASN A 94 0.91 -4.17 -16.22
CA ASN A 94 0.23 -5.21 -16.99
C ASN A 94 0.86 -6.58 -16.67
N SER A 95 1.06 -6.89 -15.38
CA SER A 95 1.16 -8.28 -14.93
C SER A 95 -0.14 -8.97 -15.37
N PRO A 96 -0.14 -10.25 -15.82
CA PRO A 96 -1.36 -10.92 -16.24
C PRO A 96 -2.42 -10.64 -15.18
N VAL A 97 -3.52 -10.04 -15.62
CA VAL A 97 -4.61 -9.57 -14.75
C VAL A 97 -5.08 -10.76 -13.93
N THR A 98 -4.47 -11.00 -12.78
CA THR A 98 -5.18 -11.62 -11.67
C THR A 98 -6.32 -10.66 -11.39
N PRO A 99 -7.57 -11.07 -11.55
CA PRO A 99 -8.71 -10.21 -11.24
C PRO A 99 -8.48 -9.61 -9.86
N ASP A 100 -8.61 -8.28 -9.78
CA ASP A 100 -8.18 -7.46 -8.65
C ASP A 100 -8.81 -7.84 -7.29
N SER A 101 -9.73 -8.80 -7.25
CA SER A 101 -10.32 -9.29 -6.01
C SER A 101 -11.13 -10.58 -6.20
N TRP A 102 -11.27 -11.33 -5.12
CA TRP A 102 -12.19 -12.44 -4.99
C TRP A 102 -13.64 -11.98 -5.22
N ILE A 103 -14.35 -12.62 -6.14
CA ILE A 103 -15.75 -12.29 -6.48
C ILE A 103 -16.69 -13.08 -5.56
N PRO A 104 -17.57 -12.44 -4.78
CA PRO A 104 -18.54 -13.16 -3.95
C PRO A 104 -19.52 -13.96 -4.83
N ALA A 105 -19.58 -15.27 -4.63
CA ALA A 105 -20.41 -16.18 -5.46
C ALA A 105 -21.91 -15.87 -5.38
N ARG A 106 -22.35 -15.20 -4.30
CA ARG A 106 -23.73 -14.73 -4.10
C ARG A 106 -24.07 -13.48 -4.91
N GLU A 107 -23.07 -12.68 -5.27
CA GLU A 107 -23.25 -11.43 -6.02
C GLU A 107 -23.12 -11.68 -7.51
N ARG A 108 -22.18 -12.55 -7.90
CA ARG A 108 -21.93 -12.90 -9.29
C ARG A 108 -21.36 -14.32 -9.37
N VAL A 109 -21.90 -15.11 -10.30
CA VAL A 109 -21.36 -16.43 -10.69
C VAL A 109 -20.58 -16.31 -12.00
N PRO A 110 -19.72 -17.28 -12.34
CA PRO A 110 -19.02 -17.28 -13.62
C PRO A 110 -20.00 -17.39 -14.80
N GLU A 111 -19.72 -16.64 -15.86
CA GLU A 111 -20.49 -16.67 -17.11
C GLU A 111 -20.18 -17.93 -17.93
N GLU A 112 -18.94 -18.40 -17.87
CA GLU A 112 -18.47 -19.57 -18.59
C GLU A 112 -18.39 -20.78 -17.66
N SER A 113 -18.68 -21.98 -18.17
CA SER A 113 -18.37 -23.21 -17.45
C SER A 113 -16.87 -23.48 -17.50
N GLY A 114 -16.29 -23.95 -16.40
CA GLY A 114 -14.85 -24.10 -16.31
C GLY A 114 -14.30 -24.31 -14.91
N ARG A 115 -12.97 -24.18 -14.79
CA ARG A 115 -12.24 -24.31 -13.52
C ARG A 115 -11.90 -22.94 -12.95
N TYR A 116 -12.18 -22.76 -11.67
CA TYR A 116 -11.98 -21.50 -10.96
C TYR A 116 -11.27 -21.73 -9.63
N TRP A 117 -10.51 -20.72 -9.21
CA TRP A 117 -9.94 -20.68 -7.88
C TRP A 117 -11.04 -20.21 -6.90
N CYS A 118 -11.35 -21.02 -5.90
CA CYS A 118 -12.52 -20.85 -5.03
C CYS A 118 -12.13 -20.74 -3.56
N TYR A 119 -12.81 -19.86 -2.83
CA TYR A 119 -12.74 -19.77 -1.38
C TYR A 119 -13.95 -20.48 -0.78
N VAL A 120 -13.69 -21.61 -0.13
CA VAL A 120 -14.70 -22.54 0.34
C VAL A 120 -14.83 -22.41 1.84
N GLU A 121 -16.07 -22.43 2.30
CA GLU A 121 -16.45 -22.44 3.69
C GLU A 121 -17.09 -23.78 4.02
N GLU A 122 -16.56 -24.47 5.02
CA GLU A 122 -17.07 -25.75 5.49
C GLU A 122 -17.45 -25.65 6.96
N GLN A 123 -18.58 -26.24 7.32
CA GLN A 123 -19.01 -26.37 8.71
C GLN A 123 -18.93 -27.83 9.10
N ASN A 124 -18.11 -28.13 10.09
CA ASN A 124 -18.00 -29.48 10.65
C ASN A 124 -18.18 -29.44 12.18
N SER A 125 -17.99 -30.59 12.83
CA SER A 125 -18.13 -30.75 14.29
C SER A 125 -17.09 -29.98 15.11
N LEU A 126 -15.99 -29.54 14.50
CA LEU A 126 -14.94 -28.74 15.12
C LEU A 126 -15.16 -27.23 14.91
N GLY A 127 -16.18 -26.84 14.14
CA GLY A 127 -16.51 -25.46 13.86
C GLY A 127 -16.47 -25.14 12.37
N LYS A 128 -16.30 -23.85 12.08
CA LYS A 128 -16.34 -23.28 10.75
C LYS A 128 -14.92 -23.12 10.22
N SER A 129 -14.59 -23.79 9.12
CA SER A 129 -13.29 -23.72 8.46
C SER A 129 -13.39 -23.06 7.09
N HIS A 130 -12.27 -22.53 6.62
CA HIS A 130 -12.15 -21.92 5.31
C HIS A 130 -10.90 -22.42 4.60
N TYR A 131 -11.02 -22.75 3.31
CA TYR A 131 -9.90 -23.21 2.49
C TYR A 131 -10.04 -22.74 1.04
N GLN A 132 -8.93 -22.81 0.30
CA GLN A 132 -8.90 -22.49 -1.13
C GLN A 132 -8.88 -23.78 -1.94
N TRP A 133 -9.68 -23.86 -3.00
CA TRP A 133 -9.79 -25.07 -3.82
C TRP A 133 -10.00 -24.75 -5.31
N ASN A 134 -9.61 -25.68 -6.17
CA ASN A 134 -9.91 -25.62 -7.61
C ASN A 134 -11.27 -26.28 -7.87
N CYS A 135 -12.32 -25.48 -8.03
CA CYS A 135 -13.67 -26.01 -8.26
C CYS A 135 -14.06 -25.91 -9.73
N SER A 136 -14.97 -26.79 -10.16
CA SER A 136 -15.65 -26.73 -11.45
C SER A 136 -16.98 -25.99 -11.32
N TRP A 137 -17.28 -25.12 -12.27
CA TRP A 137 -18.59 -24.49 -12.46
C TRP A 137 -19.21 -25.02 -13.76
N ASN A 138 -20.47 -25.46 -13.71
CA ASN A 138 -21.19 -26.00 -14.88
C ASN A 138 -22.33 -25.08 -15.38
N GLY A 139 -22.48 -23.87 -14.82
CA GLY A 139 -23.60 -22.96 -15.10
C GLY A 139 -24.71 -22.99 -14.05
N GLU A 140 -24.77 -24.04 -13.23
CA GLU A 140 -25.81 -24.20 -12.20
C GLU A 140 -25.21 -24.36 -10.79
N ALA A 141 -24.13 -25.12 -10.66
CA ALA A 141 -23.54 -25.49 -9.38
C ALA A 141 -22.02 -25.61 -9.40
N TRP A 142 -21.42 -25.35 -8.24
CA TRP A 142 -20.02 -25.65 -7.95
C TRP A 142 -19.84 -27.12 -7.63
N SER A 143 -18.82 -27.75 -8.21
CA SER A 143 -18.53 -29.16 -7.98
C SER A 143 -17.04 -29.46 -8.05
N ASP A 144 -16.58 -30.39 -7.22
CA ASP A 144 -15.32 -31.11 -7.37
C ASP A 144 -15.37 -32.38 -6.50
N LYS A 145 -14.54 -33.40 -6.79
CA LYS A 145 -14.58 -34.68 -6.07
C LYS A 145 -14.32 -34.54 -4.57
N ALA A 146 -13.52 -33.55 -4.17
CA ALA A 146 -13.17 -33.30 -2.77
C ALA A 146 -13.86 -32.06 -2.19
N LEU A 147 -14.85 -31.49 -2.88
CA LEU A 147 -15.56 -30.32 -2.40
C LEU A 147 -16.62 -30.73 -1.37
N SER A 148 -16.33 -30.50 -0.09
CA SER A 148 -17.24 -30.77 1.02
C SER A 148 -17.95 -29.52 1.55
N GLY A 149 -17.46 -28.33 1.20
CA GLY A 149 -17.99 -27.05 1.66
C GLY A 149 -18.72 -26.24 0.58
N ARG A 150 -19.20 -25.06 0.98
CA ARG A 150 -19.85 -24.09 0.10
C ARG A 150 -18.84 -23.08 -0.43
N VAL A 151 -18.80 -22.89 -1.75
CA VAL A 151 -18.03 -21.80 -2.37
C VAL A 151 -18.65 -20.45 -1.98
N THR A 152 -17.85 -19.60 -1.35
CA THR A 152 -18.27 -18.24 -0.93
C THR A 152 -17.75 -17.17 -1.89
N HIS A 153 -16.54 -17.36 -2.43
CA HIS A 153 -15.93 -16.47 -3.39
C HIS A 153 -15.17 -17.26 -4.46
N TRP A 154 -14.97 -16.66 -5.63
CA TRP A 154 -14.22 -17.26 -6.73
C TRP A 154 -13.39 -16.23 -7.50
N MET A 155 -12.42 -16.71 -8.27
CA MET A 155 -11.71 -15.93 -9.29
C MET A 155 -11.28 -16.86 -10.44
N PRO A 156 -11.19 -16.38 -11.68
CA PRO A 156 -10.59 -17.13 -12.78
C PRO A 156 -9.14 -17.52 -12.47
N LEU A 157 -8.74 -18.65 -13.04
CA LEU A 157 -7.35 -19.09 -12.98
C LEU A 157 -6.45 -18.15 -13.78
N PRO A 158 -5.20 -17.92 -13.33
CA PRO A 158 -4.23 -17.20 -14.13
C PRO A 158 -4.00 -17.93 -15.45
N ALA A 159 -3.64 -17.18 -16.49
CA ALA A 159 -3.19 -17.76 -17.75
C ALA A 159 -2.04 -18.74 -17.48
N ALA A 160 -2.01 -19.86 -18.21
CA ALA A 160 -0.95 -20.84 -18.08
C ALA A 160 0.43 -20.17 -18.26
N PRO A 161 1.45 -20.57 -17.47
CA PRO A 161 2.79 -20.05 -17.65
C PRO A 161 3.27 -20.25 -19.09
N GLN A 162 3.70 -19.17 -19.74
CA GLN A 162 4.33 -19.27 -21.06
C GLN A 162 5.75 -19.77 -20.83
N HIS A 163 6.09 -20.94 -21.36
CA HIS A 163 7.47 -21.41 -21.35
C HIS A 163 8.32 -20.41 -22.15
N GLU A 164 9.41 -19.92 -21.56
CA GLU A 164 10.42 -19.17 -22.29
C GLU A 164 10.94 -20.07 -23.40
N VAL A 165 10.59 -19.74 -24.65
CA VAL A 165 11.24 -20.35 -25.81
C VAL A 165 12.66 -19.80 -25.80
N LYS A 166 13.57 -20.55 -25.19
CA LYS A 166 14.99 -20.21 -25.13
C LYS A 166 15.53 -20.25 -26.58
N PRO A 167 16.12 -19.15 -27.08
CA PRO A 167 16.71 -19.12 -28.42
C PRO A 167 17.92 -20.06 -28.54
#